data_AF-A0A950Y6X1-F1
#
_entry.id   AF-A0A950Y6X1-F1
#
_cell.length_a   1.000
_cell.length_b   1.000
_cell.length_c   1.000
_cell.angle_alpha   90.00
_cell.angle_beta   90.00
_cell.angle_gamma   90.00
#
_symmetry.space_group_name_H-M   'P 1'
#
loop_
_entity.id
_entity.type
_entity.pdbx_description
1 polymer ?
#
loop_
_entity_poly.entity_id
_entity_poly.type
_entity_poly.pdbx_seq_one_letter_code
_entity_poly.pdbx_strand_id
1 'polypeptide(L)'
;MILPTTYIAALLLLVLSSVCLGSWIHTFKLAGTRWRFELFYIDFAVGAILFSVIAAFTFGSLGSDLAFTDRMLVAGRGAQVFVIAAGAVFNLGNMLLVAAVSLIGIAGAFPFSVGLALIIASFFQFRHGNAWLLIPGIALMLIAIVLDITTCRMGDRVASKAPAHREPASTASDAAASGQATREPVKRA
;
A
#
# COMPACT_ATOMS: atom_id res chain seq x y z
N MET A 1 -13.70 7.99 23.55
CA MET A 1 -13.66 6.93 22.51
C MET A 1 -15.05 6.32 22.41
N ILE A 2 -15.60 6.24 21.20
CA ILE A 2 -16.86 5.54 20.95
C ILE A 2 -16.54 4.04 20.80
N LEU A 3 -17.09 3.20 21.68
CA LEU A 3 -17.08 1.76 21.48
C LEU A 3 -18.44 1.36 20.91
N PRO A 4 -18.51 0.54 19.85
CA PRO A 4 -19.77 0.04 19.35
C PRO A 4 -20.44 -0.81 20.44
N THR A 5 -21.61 -0.39 20.91
CA THR A 5 -22.41 -1.12 21.92
C THR A 5 -23.22 -2.26 21.31
N THR A 6 -23.36 -2.29 19.99
CA THR A 6 -24.11 -3.32 19.26
C THR A 6 -23.20 -4.07 18.29
N TYR A 7 -23.48 -5.36 18.13
CA TYR A 7 -22.74 -6.24 17.21
C TYR A 7 -22.82 -5.73 15.76
N ILE A 8 -23.98 -5.25 15.33
CA ILE A 8 -24.20 -4.73 13.98
C ILE A 8 -23.37 -3.46 13.74
N ALA A 9 -23.28 -2.55 14.71
CA ALA A 9 -22.43 -1.37 14.59
C ALA A 9 -20.95 -1.75 14.48
N ALA A 10 -20.49 -2.75 15.25
CA ALA A 10 -19.12 -3.26 15.16
C ALA A 10 -18.82 -3.87 13.77
N LEU A 11 -19.74 -4.66 13.21
CA LEU A 11 -19.60 -5.22 11.88
C LEU A 11 -19.58 -4.15 10.79
N LEU A 12 -20.48 -3.16 10.84
CA LEU A 12 -20.49 -2.06 9.87
C LEU A 12 -19.18 -1.25 9.93
N LEU A 13 -18.67 -1.01 11.13
CA LEU A 13 -17.40 -0.29 11.32
C LEU A 13 -16.20 -1.12 10.85
N LEU A 14 -16.23 -2.44 11.02
CA LEU A 14 -15.22 -3.36 10.48
C LEU A 14 -15.20 -3.34 8.94
N VAL A 15 -16.37 -3.41 8.31
CA VAL A 15 -16.49 -3.34 6.85
C VAL A 15 -16.00 -1.98 6.35
N LEU A 16 -16.42 -0.88 6.98
CA LEU A 16 -15.97 0.46 6.65
C LEU A 16 -14.44 0.60 6.78
N SER A 17 -13.86 0.08 7.87
CA SER A 17 -12.41 0.07 8.07
C SER A 17 -11.68 -0.73 6.99
N SER A 18 -12.23 -1.86 6.57
CA SER A 18 -11.63 -2.72 5.54
C SER A 18 -11.65 -2.05 4.16
N VAL A 19 -12.74 -1.34 3.83
CA VAL A 19 -12.85 -0.55 2.60
C VAL A 19 -11.91 0.65 2.65
N CYS A 20 -11.85 1.36 3.78
CA CYS A 20 -10.93 2.49 3.97
C CYS A 20 -9.47 2.07 3.82
N LEU A 21 -9.10 0.93 4.43
CA LEU A 21 -7.75 0.37 4.33
C LEU A 21 -7.40 -0.04 2.90
N GLY A 22 -8.35 -0.50 2.07
CA GLY A 22 -8.12 -0.88 0.67
C GLY A 22 -8.16 0.30 -0.32
N SER A 23 -8.76 1.42 0.05
CA SER A 23 -9.01 2.57 -0.84
C SER A 23 -7.73 3.24 -1.35
N TRP A 24 -6.63 3.15 -0.61
CA TRP A 24 -5.34 3.72 -1.02
C TRP A 24 -4.79 3.10 -2.33
N ILE A 25 -5.03 1.80 -2.60
CA ILE A 25 -4.61 1.17 -3.86
C ILE A 25 -5.44 1.70 -5.03
N HIS A 26 -6.72 1.96 -4.80
CA HIS A 26 -7.62 2.50 -5.82
C HIS A 26 -7.23 3.94 -6.19
N THR A 27 -6.95 4.77 -5.18
CA THR A 27 -6.47 6.15 -5.39
C THR A 27 -5.09 6.20 -6.03
N PHE A 28 -4.19 5.27 -5.69
CA PHE A 28 -2.89 5.12 -6.38
C PHE A 28 -3.07 4.80 -7.87
N LYS A 29 -3.99 3.87 -8.20
CA LYS A 29 -4.29 3.53 -9.60
C LYS A 29 -4.95 4.69 -10.36
N LEU A 30 -5.76 5.51 -9.67
CA LEU A 30 -6.41 6.70 -10.25
C LEU A 30 -5.44 7.86 -10.50
N ALA A 31 -4.44 8.03 -9.63
CA ALA A 31 -3.36 9.00 -9.79
C ALA A 31 -2.31 8.54 -10.83
N GLY A 32 -2.34 7.25 -11.19
CA GLY A 32 -1.30 6.50 -11.90
C GLY A 32 -1.26 6.66 -13.43
N THR A 33 -0.90 7.86 -13.91
CA THR A 33 -0.22 8.00 -15.22
C THR A 33 0.85 9.10 -15.25
N ARG A 34 0.91 10.02 -14.27
CA ARG A 34 1.85 11.17 -14.32
C ARG A 34 2.80 11.35 -13.13
N TRP A 35 2.64 10.63 -12.02
CA TRP A 35 3.38 10.88 -10.77
C TRP A 35 4.24 9.69 -10.31
N ARG A 36 5.42 9.98 -9.75
CA ARG A 36 6.29 8.98 -9.09
C ARG A 36 5.62 8.49 -7.80
N PHE A 37 5.72 7.18 -7.55
CA PHE A 37 5.12 6.53 -6.38
C PHE A 37 5.56 7.14 -5.05
N GLU A 38 6.82 7.56 -4.95
CA GLU A 38 7.41 8.15 -3.75
C GLU A 38 6.70 9.46 -3.35
N LEU A 39 6.38 10.34 -4.30
CA LEU A 39 5.69 11.61 -4.01
C LEU A 39 4.25 11.37 -3.54
N PHE A 40 3.51 10.51 -4.24
CA PHE A 40 2.15 10.14 -3.83
C PHE A 40 2.11 9.59 -2.40
N TYR A 41 3.09 8.78 -2.03
CA TYR A 41 3.15 8.20 -0.69
C TYR A 41 3.44 9.25 0.38
N ILE A 42 4.29 10.24 0.10
CA ILE A 42 4.55 11.35 1.04
C ILE A 42 3.29 12.19 1.24
N ASP A 43 2.57 12.55 0.17
CA ASP A 43 1.30 13.29 0.27
C ASP A 43 0.24 12.48 1.04
N PHE A 44 0.17 11.17 0.79
CA PHE A 44 -0.71 10.26 1.51
C PHE A 44 -0.35 10.17 3.01
N ALA A 45 0.93 10.10 3.35
CA ALA A 45 1.40 10.05 4.74
C ALA A 45 1.05 11.34 5.49
N VAL A 46 1.25 12.51 4.87
CA VAL A 46 0.86 13.80 5.46
C VAL A 46 -0.65 13.88 5.67
N GLY A 47 -1.44 13.46 4.68
CA GLY A 47 -2.90 13.38 4.79
C GLY A 47 -3.35 12.44 5.92
N ALA A 48 -2.70 11.28 6.07
CA ALA A 48 -2.98 10.33 7.14
C ALA A 48 -2.65 10.88 8.53
N ILE A 49 -1.56 11.63 8.68
CA ILE A 49 -1.20 12.31 9.94
C ILE A 49 -2.26 13.35 10.28
N LEU A 50 -2.62 14.21 9.33
CA LEU A 50 -3.63 15.25 9.55
C LEU A 50 -4.99 14.64 9.91
N PHE A 51 -5.41 13.61 9.17
CA PHE A 51 -6.64 12.88 9.45
C PHE A 51 -6.59 12.21 10.82
N SER A 52 -5.46 11.63 11.22
CA SER A 52 -5.28 11.01 12.55
C SER A 52 -5.43 12.03 13.67
N VAL A 53 -4.86 13.23 13.53
CA VAL A 53 -5.00 14.31 14.53
C VAL A 53 -6.46 14.77 14.64
N ILE A 54 -7.12 15.02 13.51
CA ILE A 54 -8.53 15.41 13.48
C ILE A 54 -9.38 14.30 14.12
N ALA A 55 -9.18 13.05 13.72
CA ALA A 55 -9.89 11.89 14.25
C ALA A 55 -9.64 11.70 15.76
N ALA A 56 -8.42 11.94 16.25
CA ALA A 56 -8.09 11.86 17.67
C ALA A 56 -8.87 12.88 18.50
N PHE A 57 -8.97 14.13 18.04
CA PHE A 57 -9.74 15.15 18.76
C PHE A 57 -11.26 14.97 18.58
N THR A 58 -11.73 14.50 17.43
CA THR A 58 -13.16 14.23 17.20
C THR A 58 -13.61 12.96 17.96
N PHE A 59 -13.12 11.77 17.58
CA PHE A 59 -13.58 10.50 18.17
C PHE A 59 -13.03 10.25 19.59
N GLY A 60 -11.90 10.88 19.94
CA GLY A 60 -11.36 10.83 21.29
C GLY A 60 -12.19 11.62 22.29
N SER A 61 -12.85 12.71 21.85
CA SER A 61 -13.63 13.61 22.72
C SER A 61 -15.15 13.34 22.72
N LEU A 62 -15.66 12.57 21.75
CA LEU A 62 -17.09 12.21 21.66
C LEU A 62 -17.54 11.11 22.64
N GLY A 63 -16.63 10.51 23.43
CA GLY A 63 -16.99 9.46 24.39
C GLY A 63 -17.38 10.01 25.76
N SER A 64 -18.21 9.29 26.50
CA SER A 64 -18.74 9.67 27.82
C SER A 64 -17.74 9.62 28.98
N ASP A 65 -16.58 8.99 28.77
CA ASP A 65 -15.57 8.79 29.82
C ASP A 65 -14.55 9.94 29.82
N LEU A 66 -13.26 9.63 29.67
CA LEU A 66 -12.19 10.63 29.55
C LEU A 66 -12.01 11.11 28.10
N ALA A 67 -11.82 12.42 27.97
CA ALA A 67 -11.38 13.08 26.75
C ALA A 67 -9.95 12.64 26.37
N PHE A 68 -9.57 12.89 25.11
CA PHE A 68 -8.27 12.48 24.57
C PHE A 68 -7.08 13.01 25.40
N THR A 69 -7.14 14.27 25.84
CA THR A 69 -6.08 14.91 26.62
C THR A 69 -5.88 14.24 27.99
N ASP A 70 -6.97 13.88 28.67
CA ASP A 70 -6.90 13.22 29.97
C ASP A 70 -6.37 11.79 29.84
N ARG A 71 -6.73 11.09 28.76
CA ARG A 71 -6.16 9.76 28.44
C ARG A 71 -4.66 9.82 28.20
N MET A 72 -4.18 10.89 27.56
CA MET A 72 -2.75 11.07 27.32
C MET A 72 -1.97 11.31 28.62
N LEU A 73 -2.57 11.99 29.60
CA LEU A 73 -2.01 12.16 30.94
C LEU A 73 -1.99 10.85 31.73
N VAL A 74 -3.07 10.06 31.67
CA VAL A 74 -3.20 8.78 32.39
C VAL A 74 -2.32 7.68 31.80
N ALA A 75 -2.09 7.65 30.48
CA ALA A 75 -1.25 6.64 29.83
C ALA A 75 0.22 6.65 30.29
N GLY A 76 0.70 7.78 30.84
CA GLY A 76 2.05 7.94 31.34
C GLY A 76 3.11 8.09 30.23
N ARG A 77 4.26 8.69 30.58
CA ARG A 77 5.33 9.02 29.61
C ARG A 77 5.97 7.79 28.96
N GLY A 78 6.03 6.67 29.68
CA GLY A 78 6.61 5.43 29.15
C GLY A 78 5.83 4.88 27.95
N ALA A 79 4.50 4.76 28.08
CA ALA A 79 3.65 4.27 27.00
C ALA A 79 3.68 5.20 25.78
N GLN A 80 3.75 6.52 25.99
CA GLN A 80 3.87 7.50 24.90
C GLN A 80 5.13 7.26 24.07
N VAL A 81 6.28 7.05 24.71
CA VAL A 81 7.55 6.77 24.01
C VAL A 81 7.46 5.47 23.20
N PHE A 82 6.87 4.41 23.77
CA PHE A 82 6.67 3.15 23.04
C PHE A 82 5.75 3.30 21.83
N VAL A 83 4.68 4.08 21.92
CA VAL A 83 3.78 4.34 20.78
C VAL A 83 4.50 5.09 19.66
N ILE A 84 5.29 6.12 20.00
CA ILE A 84 6.08 6.86 19.01
C ILE A 84 7.14 5.96 18.37
N ALA A 85 7.85 5.15 19.18
CA ALA A 85 8.84 4.21 18.68
C ALA A 85 8.21 3.14 17.77
N ALA A 86 7.08 2.57 18.17
CA ALA A 86 6.33 1.61 17.36
C ALA A 86 5.84 2.25 16.05
N GLY A 87 5.38 3.50 16.09
CA GLY A 87 5.00 4.27 14.90
C GLY A 87 6.16 4.48 13.92
N ALA A 88 7.35 4.82 14.43
CA ALA A 88 8.55 4.97 13.61
C ALA A 88 8.96 3.66 12.93
N VAL A 89 8.97 2.55 13.68
CA VAL A 89 9.26 1.21 13.16
C VAL A 89 8.21 0.78 12.13
N PHE A 90 6.93 1.06 12.39
CA PHE A 90 5.84 0.76 11.46
C PHE A 90 5.96 1.56 10.16
N ASN A 91 6.33 2.85 10.24
CA ASN A 91 6.57 3.67 9.06
C ASN A 91 7.74 3.14 8.21
N LEU A 92 8.83 2.73 8.86
CA LEU A 92 9.96 2.08 8.18
C LEU A 92 9.52 0.79 7.47
N GLY A 93 8.67 -0.03 8.12
CA GLY A 93 8.06 -1.21 7.50
C GLY A 93 7.25 -0.87 6.25
N ASN A 94 6.49 0.22 6.27
CA ASN A 94 5.75 0.66 5.09
C ASN A 94 6.66 1.15 3.97
N MET A 95 7.77 1.82 4.25
CA MET A 95 8.79 2.18 3.25
C MET A 95 9.40 0.94 2.58
N LEU A 96 9.69 -0.10 3.38
CA LEU A 96 10.20 -1.38 2.88
C LEU A 96 9.16 -2.11 2.02
N LEU A 97 7.88 -2.07 2.41
CA LEU A 97 6.77 -2.59 1.61
C LEU A 97 6.66 -1.87 0.27
N VAL A 98 6.72 -0.53 0.28
CA VAL A 98 6.72 0.34 -0.90
C VAL A 98 7.91 -0.01 -1.82
N ALA A 99 9.10 -0.21 -1.26
CA ALA A 99 10.26 -0.66 -2.03
C ALA A 99 10.02 -2.04 -2.66
N ALA A 100 9.48 -3.01 -1.92
CA ALA A 100 9.13 -4.34 -2.45
C ALA A 100 8.10 -4.26 -3.59
N VAL A 101 7.08 -3.41 -3.45
CA VAL A 101 6.09 -3.14 -4.50
C VAL A 101 6.74 -2.63 -5.78
N SER A 102 7.79 -1.80 -5.67
CA SER A 102 8.51 -1.29 -6.85
C SER A 102 9.34 -2.35 -7.59
N LEU A 103 9.71 -3.44 -6.90
CA LEU A 103 10.55 -4.52 -7.43
C LEU A 103 9.72 -5.63 -8.11
N ILE A 104 8.69 -6.14 -7.43
CA ILE A 104 7.91 -7.32 -7.86
C ILE A 104 6.43 -7.00 -8.13
N GLY A 105 6.05 -5.72 -8.07
CA GLY A 105 4.67 -5.27 -8.27
C GLY A 105 3.77 -5.46 -7.05
N ILE A 106 2.60 -4.81 -7.06
CA ILE A 106 1.63 -4.83 -5.96
C ILE A 106 1.13 -6.26 -5.67
N ALA A 107 0.96 -7.08 -6.71
CA ALA A 107 0.39 -8.42 -6.60
C ALA A 107 1.28 -9.40 -5.81
N GLY A 108 2.62 -9.34 -5.98
CA GLY A 108 3.55 -10.21 -5.28
C GLY A 108 4.10 -9.62 -3.97
N ALA A 109 4.23 -8.29 -3.87
CA ALA A 109 4.81 -7.67 -2.68
C ALA A 109 3.90 -7.77 -1.45
N PHE A 110 2.58 -7.70 -1.63
CA PHE A 110 1.62 -7.69 -0.52
C PHE A 110 1.50 -9.08 0.16
N PRO A 111 1.28 -10.19 -0.57
CA PRO A 111 1.24 -11.52 0.04
C PRO A 111 2.57 -11.90 0.67
N PHE A 112 3.70 -11.54 0.04
CA PHE A 112 5.03 -11.77 0.59
C PHE A 112 5.24 -11.05 1.93
N SER A 113 4.97 -9.75 1.98
CA SER A 113 5.24 -8.93 3.17
C SER A 113 4.31 -9.28 4.34
N VAL A 114 2.99 -9.37 4.08
CA VAL A 114 2.00 -9.73 5.10
C VAL A 114 2.18 -11.19 5.54
N GLY A 115 2.50 -12.09 4.60
CA GLY A 115 2.76 -13.49 4.89
C GLY A 115 3.96 -13.69 5.80
N LEU A 116 5.09 -13.05 5.50
CA LEU A 116 6.29 -13.14 6.33
C LEU A 116 6.05 -12.55 7.73
N ALA A 117 5.36 -11.42 7.83
CA ALA A 117 5.01 -10.80 9.10
C ALA A 117 4.13 -11.72 9.97
N LEU A 118 3.12 -12.36 9.36
CA LEU A 118 2.23 -13.29 10.08
C LEU A 118 2.95 -14.55 10.55
N ILE A 119 3.87 -15.10 9.75
CA ILE A 119 4.69 -16.25 10.17
C ILE A 119 5.51 -15.88 11.41
N ILE A 120 6.24 -14.76 11.37
CA ILE A 120 7.07 -14.29 12.50
C ILE A 120 6.20 -14.00 13.72
N ALA A 121 5.08 -13.29 13.56
CA ALA A 121 4.16 -12.99 14.66
C ALA A 121 3.59 -14.28 15.29
N SER A 122 3.29 -15.28 14.47
CA SER A 122 2.78 -16.58 14.93
C SER A 122 3.81 -17.33 15.78
N PHE A 123 5.11 -17.22 15.48
CA PHE A 123 6.17 -17.79 16.30
C PHE A 123 6.18 -17.26 17.74
N PHE A 124 5.95 -15.97 17.93
CA PHE A 124 5.87 -15.37 19.27
C PHE A 124 4.59 -15.77 20.03
N GLN A 125 3.54 -16.17 19.32
CA GLN A 125 2.24 -16.55 19.91
C GLN A 125 2.16 -18.02 20.36
N PHE A 126 3.17 -18.86 20.08
CA PHE A 126 3.17 -20.27 20.50
C PHE A 126 3.03 -20.48 22.02
N ARG A 127 3.43 -19.50 22.83
CA ARG A 127 3.35 -19.59 24.29
C ARG A 127 1.91 -19.48 24.83
N HIS A 128 1.02 -18.83 24.08
CA HIS A 128 -0.35 -18.56 24.51
C HIS A 128 -1.43 -19.16 23.58
N GLY A 129 -1.07 -19.49 22.34
CA GLY A 129 -2.00 -19.99 21.34
C GLY A 129 -2.08 -21.51 21.26
N ASN A 130 -3.21 -22.01 20.74
CA ASN A 130 -3.39 -23.43 20.43
C ASN A 130 -2.43 -23.85 19.30
N ALA A 131 -1.36 -24.56 19.66
CA ALA A 131 -0.34 -25.05 18.72
C ALA A 131 -0.96 -25.82 17.54
N TRP A 132 -2.06 -26.54 17.77
CA TRP A 132 -2.78 -27.31 16.77
C TRP A 132 -3.38 -26.45 15.63
N LEU A 133 -3.71 -25.18 15.87
CA LEU A 133 -4.18 -24.26 14.83
C LEU A 133 -3.05 -23.42 14.24
N LEU A 134 -2.03 -23.10 15.03
CA LEU A 134 -0.91 -22.27 14.58
C LEU A 134 -0.02 -23.00 13.56
N ILE A 135 0.33 -24.26 13.81
CA ILE A 135 1.20 -25.06 12.92
C ILE A 135 0.62 -25.20 11.51
N PRO A 136 -0.63 -25.65 11.30
CA PRO A 136 -1.19 -25.75 9.95
C PRO A 136 -1.36 -24.37 9.30
N GLY A 137 -1.68 -23.32 10.08
CA GLY A 137 -1.75 -21.95 9.57
C GLY A 137 -0.42 -21.46 9.01
N ILE A 138 0.68 -21.68 9.73
CA ILE A 138 2.04 -21.33 9.26
C ILE A 138 2.40 -22.14 8.01
N ALA A 139 2.09 -23.44 7.99
CA ALA A 139 2.35 -24.30 6.83
C ALA A 139 1.60 -23.82 5.58
N LEU A 140 0.30 -23.50 5.72
CA LEU A 140 -0.53 -22.92 4.66
C LEU A 140 0.04 -21.59 4.17
N MET A 141 0.52 -20.73 5.08
CA MET A 141 1.09 -19.43 4.71
C MET A 141 2.40 -19.58 3.92
N LEU A 142 3.27 -20.51 4.33
CA LEU A 142 4.50 -20.81 3.59
C LEU A 142 4.20 -21.32 2.18
N ILE A 143 3.21 -22.21 2.05
CA ILE A 143 2.76 -22.71 0.74
C ILE A 143 2.25 -21.55 -0.12
N ALA A 144 1.40 -20.67 0.44
CA ALA A 144 0.88 -19.51 -0.29
C ALA A 144 1.99 -18.58 -0.81
N ILE A 145 3.00 -18.28 0.02
CA ILE A 145 4.15 -17.45 -0.38
C ILE A 145 4.94 -18.12 -1.52
N VAL A 146 5.17 -19.43 -1.43
CA VAL A 146 5.89 -20.17 -2.49
C VAL A 146 5.12 -20.12 -3.80
N LEU A 147 3.80 -20.38 -3.77
CA LEU A 147 2.95 -20.29 -4.96
C LEU A 147 2.97 -18.87 -5.57
N ASP A 148 2.88 -17.84 -4.75
CA ASP A 148 2.89 -16.44 -5.20
C ASP A 148 4.20 -16.08 -5.91
N ILE A 149 5.35 -16.45 -5.32
CA ILE A 149 6.66 -16.26 -5.93
C ILE A 149 6.78 -17.04 -7.24
N THR A 150 6.32 -18.30 -7.28
CA THR A 150 6.36 -19.07 -8.54
C THR A 150 5.52 -18.44 -9.64
N THR A 151 4.38 -17.86 -9.29
CA THR A 151 3.48 -17.20 -10.24
C THR A 151 4.11 -15.93 -10.79
N CYS A 152 4.73 -15.11 -9.94
CA CYS A 152 5.50 -13.94 -10.37
C CYS A 152 6.62 -14.34 -11.34
N ARG A 153 7.40 -15.38 -11.00
CA ARG A 153 8.49 -15.87 -11.86
C ARG A 153 8.00 -16.45 -13.19
N MET A 154 6.81 -17.06 -13.22
CA MET A 154 6.19 -17.52 -14.46
C MET A 154 5.76 -16.33 -15.33
N GLY A 155 5.18 -15.29 -14.74
CA GLY A 155 4.85 -14.04 -15.41
C GLY A 155 6.05 -13.40 -16.09
N ASP A 156 7.17 -13.30 -15.39
CA ASP A 156 8.43 -12.75 -15.93
C ASP A 156 8.96 -13.57 -17.11
N ARG A 157 8.86 -14.90 -17.04
CA ARG A 157 9.28 -15.81 -18.13
C ARG A 157 8.40 -15.69 -19.37
N VAL A 158 7.09 -15.48 -19.18
CA VAL A 158 6.16 -15.26 -20.29
C VAL A 158 6.38 -13.88 -20.92
N ALA A 159 6.60 -12.85 -20.11
CA ALA A 159 6.95 -11.50 -20.59
C ALA A 159 8.28 -11.48 -21.35
N SER A 160 9.30 -12.21 -20.87
CA SER A 160 10.59 -12.35 -21.55
C SER A 160 10.53 -13.16 -22.85
N LYS A 161 9.53 -14.01 -23.04
CA LYS A 161 9.32 -14.81 -24.26
C LYS A 161 8.36 -14.13 -25.24
N ALA A 162 7.66 -13.07 -24.85
CA ALA A 162 6.82 -12.30 -25.75
C ALA A 162 7.72 -11.62 -26.80
N PRO A 163 7.45 -11.77 -28.11
CA PRO A 163 8.25 -11.12 -29.14
C PRO A 163 8.17 -9.61 -28.96
N ALA A 164 9.33 -8.94 -29.03
CA ALA A 164 9.48 -7.50 -29.00
C ALA A 164 8.88 -6.88 -30.26
N HIS A 165 7.55 -6.78 -30.33
CA HIS A 165 6.85 -6.02 -31.35
C HIS A 165 5.71 -5.21 -30.72
N ARG A 166 6.10 -4.12 -30.05
CA ARG A 166 5.33 -2.88 -30.06
C ARG A 166 6.29 -1.74 -30.32
N GLU A 167 6.51 -1.51 -31.60
CA GLU A 167 7.01 -0.26 -32.13
C GLU A 167 6.07 0.88 -31.69
N PRO A 168 6.59 2.05 -31.26
CA PRO A 168 5.74 3.18 -30.89
C PRO A 168 5.16 3.83 -32.16
N ALA A 169 4.00 3.35 -32.60
CA ALA A 169 3.21 4.02 -33.61
C ALA A 169 2.45 5.21 -33.01
N SER A 170 3.09 6.39 -32.88
CA SER A 170 2.43 7.70 -33.07
C SER A 170 3.35 8.94 -33.00
N THR A 171 4.54 8.95 -33.62
CA THR A 171 5.23 10.27 -33.87
C THR A 171 5.96 10.41 -35.20
N ALA A 172 5.94 9.42 -36.10
CA ALA A 172 6.62 9.54 -37.39
C ALA A 172 5.70 9.85 -38.60
N SER A 173 4.39 10.04 -38.39
CA SER A 173 3.45 10.39 -39.46
C SER A 173 3.12 11.89 -39.58
N ASP A 174 3.63 12.74 -38.68
CA ASP A 174 3.41 14.20 -38.73
C ASP A 174 4.61 15.00 -39.25
N ALA A 175 5.77 14.36 -39.45
CA ALA A 175 6.95 15.01 -40.03
C ALA A 175 7.00 14.95 -41.58
N ALA A 176 6.21 14.08 -42.21
CA ALA A 176 6.21 13.92 -43.66
C ALA A 176 5.19 14.82 -44.40
N ALA A 177 4.26 15.46 -43.68
CA ALA A 177 3.20 16.29 -44.26
C ALA A 177 3.50 17.80 -44.26
N SER A 178 4.60 18.27 -43.64
CA SER A 178 4.93 19.71 -43.54
C SER A 178 6.08 20.19 -44.43
N GLY A 179 6.68 19.31 -45.26
CA GLY A 179 7.83 19.66 -46.12
C GLY A 179 7.51 20.01 -47.59
N GLN A 180 6.25 19.91 -48.03
CA GLN A 180 5.88 20.04 -49.45
C GLN A 180 5.39 21.43 -49.89
N ALA A 181 5.52 22.46 -49.06
CA ALA A 181 5.12 23.82 -49.42
C ALA A 181 6.27 24.80 -49.27
N THR A 182 7.15 24.87 -50.28
CA THR A 182 7.82 26.07 -50.84
C THR A 182 9.16 25.72 -51.49
N ARG A 183 9.22 25.77 -52.83
CA ARG A 183 10.10 26.67 -53.60
C ARG A 183 10.04 26.30 -55.10
N GLU A 184 9.56 27.26 -55.87
CA GLU A 184 9.57 27.29 -57.34
C GLU A 184 10.98 27.21 -57.95
N PRO A 185 11.09 26.81 -59.23
CA PRO A 185 12.37 26.71 -59.94
C PRO A 185 12.74 28.04 -60.62
N VAL A 186 13.89 28.62 -60.29
CA VAL A 186 14.50 29.71 -61.06
C VAL A 186 15.78 29.19 -61.75
N LYS A 187 15.76 29.39 -63.07
CA LYS A 187 16.69 28.99 -64.14
C LYS A 187 18.15 29.42 -63.95
N ARG A 188 19.02 28.53 -64.47
CA ARG A 188 20.25 28.77 -65.26
C ARG A 188 20.71 30.23 -65.43
N ALA A 189 21.92 30.54 -64.97
CA ALA A 189 23.13 30.73 -65.80
C ALA A 189 24.35 30.83 -64.88
#